data_AF-A0A376TPZ8-F1
#
_entry.id   AF-A0A376TPZ8-F1
#
_cell.length_a   1.000
_cell.length_b   1.000
_cell.length_c   1.000
_cell.angle_alpha   90.00
_cell.angle_beta   90.00
_cell.angle_gamma   90.00
#
_symmetry.space_group_name_H-M   'P 1'
#
loop_
_entity.id
_entity.type
_entity.pdbx_description
1 polymer ?
#
loop_
_entity_poly.entity_id
_entity_poly.type
_entity_poly.pdbx_seq_one_letter_code
_entity_poly.pdbx_strand_id
1 'polypeptide(L)'
;MRTPVKMVHLAPLTEKIKLPVVITNVANGAISAASSDAINGSQLYTTNKYIADALGGDAEVNADGTITAPTYTIANAEYNNVGDALDALDDNALLWDETANGGAGAYNASHDGKASIITNVANGSISEDSTDAVNGSQLNATNMMIEQKPKLSISSLVTPTQPISKKTVRVLTMCVLTTTA
;
A
#
# COMPACT_ATOMS: atom_id res chain seq x y z
N MET A 1 -41.27 -41.21 80.53
CA MET A 1 -40.41 -42.02 79.63
C MET A 1 -40.09 -41.17 78.41
N ARG A 2 -38.84 -40.73 78.25
CA ARG A 2 -38.40 -39.97 77.06
C ARG A 2 -37.74 -40.95 76.10
N THR A 3 -38.31 -41.11 74.90
CA THR A 3 -37.72 -41.90 73.82
C THR A 3 -36.49 -41.16 73.29
N PRO A 4 -35.30 -41.79 73.16
CA PRO A 4 -34.15 -41.11 72.60
C PRO A 4 -34.35 -40.87 71.10
N VAL A 5 -34.08 -39.64 70.66
CA VAL A 5 -33.98 -39.28 69.24
C VAL A 5 -32.69 -39.87 68.71
N LYS A 6 -32.79 -40.84 67.80
CA LYS A 6 -31.63 -41.37 67.08
C LYS A 6 -31.19 -40.31 66.07
N MET A 7 -30.17 -39.52 66.41
CA MET A 7 -29.44 -38.70 65.44
C MET A 7 -28.91 -39.62 64.36
N VAL A 8 -29.53 -39.61 63.19
CA VAL A 8 -28.98 -40.28 62.01
C VAL A 8 -27.72 -39.49 61.66
N HIS A 9 -26.56 -40.12 61.84
CA HIS A 9 -25.33 -39.61 61.23
C HIS A 9 -25.52 -39.74 59.72
N LEU A 10 -25.82 -38.62 59.05
CA LEU A 10 -25.71 -38.56 57.59
C LEU A 10 -24.21 -38.72 57.28
N ALA A 11 -23.83 -39.81 56.62
CA ALA A 11 -22.52 -39.89 56.00
C ALA A 11 -22.41 -38.75 54.98
N PRO A 12 -21.30 -38.00 54.91
CA PRO A 12 -21.14 -36.95 53.92
C PRO A 12 -21.16 -37.60 52.52
N LEU A 13 -22.03 -37.11 51.65
CA LEU A 13 -22.02 -37.46 50.23
C LEU A 13 -20.70 -36.96 49.66
N THR A 14 -19.77 -37.89 49.43
CA THR A 14 -18.56 -37.58 48.67
C THR A 14 -18.98 -37.53 47.21
N GLU A 15 -19.26 -36.33 46.71
CA GLU A 15 -19.44 -36.10 45.29
C GLU A 15 -18.14 -36.52 44.59
N LYS A 16 -18.16 -37.63 43.84
CA LYS A 16 -17.00 -38.07 43.08
C LYS A 16 -16.67 -36.97 42.10
N ILE A 17 -15.52 -36.30 42.29
CA ILE A 17 -14.98 -35.37 41.29
C ILE A 17 -14.78 -36.18 40.00
N LYS A 18 -15.66 -35.97 39.03
CA LYS A 18 -15.61 -36.62 37.72
C LYS A 18 -14.53 -35.91 36.91
N LEU A 19 -13.32 -36.45 36.96
CA LEU A 19 -12.23 -35.98 36.12
C LEU A 19 -12.48 -36.42 34.66
N PRO A 20 -12.08 -35.60 33.66
CA PRO A 20 -12.06 -36.03 32.27
C PRO A 20 -11.22 -37.29 32.10
N VAL A 21 -11.66 -38.19 31.21
CA VAL A 21 -10.94 -39.43 30.87
C VAL A 21 -10.56 -39.37 29.40
N VAL A 22 -9.30 -39.71 29.09
CA VAL A 22 -8.84 -39.89 27.71
C VAL A 22 -9.27 -41.25 27.19
N ILE A 23 -9.90 -41.28 26.02
CA ILE A 23 -10.20 -42.51 25.29
C ILE A 23 -9.07 -42.74 24.28
N THR A 24 -8.32 -43.83 24.45
CA THR A 24 -7.20 -44.22 23.59
C THR A 24 -7.54 -45.47 22.76
N ASN A 25 -6.66 -45.83 21.82
CA ASN A 25 -6.84 -46.95 20.89
C ASN A 25 -8.08 -46.81 19.99
N VAL A 26 -8.44 -45.57 19.66
CA VAL A 26 -9.50 -45.25 18.71
C VAL A 26 -8.91 -45.33 17.30
N ALA A 27 -9.40 -46.28 16.49
CA ALA A 27 -9.05 -46.37 15.07
C ALA A 27 -9.51 -45.10 14.32
N ASN A 28 -8.97 -44.85 13.13
CA ASN A 28 -9.42 -43.71 12.33
C ASN A 28 -10.90 -43.89 11.98
N GLY A 29 -11.72 -42.92 12.38
CA GLY A 29 -13.13 -42.88 12.02
C GLY A 29 -13.32 -42.41 10.58
N ALA A 30 -14.41 -42.81 9.94
CA ALA A 30 -14.74 -42.29 8.61
C ALA A 30 -15.03 -40.77 8.68
N ILE A 31 -14.45 -40.00 7.75
CA ILE A 31 -14.76 -38.56 7.58
C ILE A 31 -15.72 -38.43 6.41
N SER A 32 -17.02 -38.40 6.71
CA SER A 32 -18.08 -38.21 5.72
C SER A 32 -19.31 -37.58 6.38
N ALA A 33 -20.20 -36.99 5.58
CA ALA A 33 -21.40 -36.31 6.07
C ALA A 33 -22.36 -37.21 6.88
N ALA A 34 -22.26 -38.53 6.74
CA ALA A 34 -23.13 -39.51 7.40
C ALA A 34 -22.43 -40.30 8.53
N SER A 35 -21.14 -40.06 8.77
CA SER A 35 -20.37 -40.83 9.75
C SER A 35 -20.87 -40.60 11.18
N SER A 36 -20.87 -41.66 11.98
CA SER A 36 -21.07 -41.61 13.44
C SER A 36 -19.85 -42.12 14.20
N ASP A 37 -18.73 -42.31 13.50
CA ASP A 37 -17.49 -42.81 14.09
C ASP A 37 -16.84 -41.72 14.95
N ALA A 38 -16.21 -42.14 16.05
CA ALA A 38 -15.29 -41.26 16.76
C ALA A 38 -14.03 -41.06 15.90
N ILE A 39 -13.51 -39.84 15.85
CA ILE A 39 -12.20 -39.52 15.26
C ILE A 39 -11.12 -39.51 16.34
N ASN A 40 -9.85 -39.70 15.94
CA ASN A 40 -8.71 -39.60 16.84
C ASN A 40 -7.83 -38.36 16.54
N GLY A 41 -6.84 -38.12 17.40
CA GLY A 41 -5.95 -36.97 17.29
C GLY A 41 -5.14 -36.90 15.99
N SER A 42 -4.82 -38.03 15.34
CA SER A 42 -4.08 -38.03 14.07
C SER A 42 -4.89 -37.41 12.92
N GLN A 43 -6.21 -37.60 12.94
CA GLN A 43 -7.12 -37.03 11.94
C GLN A 43 -7.26 -35.52 12.14
N LEU A 44 -7.45 -35.07 13.39
CA LEU A 44 -7.49 -33.64 13.71
C LEU A 44 -6.16 -32.95 13.41
N TYR A 45 -5.03 -33.59 13.74
CA TYR A 45 -3.69 -33.09 13.40
C TYR A 45 -3.51 -32.92 11.89
N THR A 46 -3.99 -33.88 11.08
CA THR A 46 -3.92 -33.78 9.61
C THR A 46 -4.68 -32.56 9.10
N THR A 47 -5.88 -32.29 9.63
CA THR A 47 -6.64 -31.08 9.31
C THR A 47 -5.90 -29.81 9.74
N ASN A 48 -5.39 -29.77 10.98
CA ASN A 48 -4.65 -28.59 11.47
C ASN A 48 -3.37 -28.34 10.66
N LYS A 49 -2.68 -29.40 10.22
CA LYS A 49 -1.49 -29.30 9.39
C LYS A 49 -1.81 -28.71 8.01
N TYR A 50 -2.90 -29.16 7.39
CA TYR A 50 -3.36 -28.57 6.13
C TYR A 50 -3.68 -27.07 6.28
N ILE A 51 -4.31 -26.67 7.39
CA ILE A 51 -4.62 -25.26 7.66
C ILE A 51 -3.33 -24.45 7.85
N ALA A 52 -2.38 -24.93 8.65
CA ALA A 52 -1.10 -24.26 8.85
C ALA A 52 -0.34 -24.09 7.52
N ASP A 53 -0.30 -25.13 6.69
CA ASP A 53 0.34 -25.08 5.36
C ASP A 53 -0.36 -24.11 4.41
N ALA A 54 -1.70 -24.03 4.47
CA ALA A 54 -2.48 -23.11 3.66
C ALA A 54 -2.31 -21.64 4.08
N LEU A 55 -2.11 -21.38 5.38
CA LEU A 55 -1.76 -20.05 5.88
C LEU A 55 -0.33 -19.68 5.48
N GLY A 56 0.62 -20.63 5.56
CA GLY A 56 2.03 -20.32 5.34
C GLY A 56 2.55 -19.37 6.42
N GLY A 57 3.51 -18.50 6.06
CA GLY A 57 4.05 -17.49 6.98
C GLY A 57 4.57 -18.10 8.30
N ASP A 58 5.22 -19.26 8.25
CA ASP A 58 5.71 -19.97 9.44
C ASP A 58 4.63 -20.43 10.44
N ALA A 59 3.34 -20.49 10.02
CA ALA A 59 2.30 -21.13 10.81
C ALA A 59 2.59 -22.64 11.00
N GLU A 60 2.41 -23.15 12.21
CA GLU A 60 2.71 -24.54 12.58
C GLU A 60 1.66 -25.10 13.56
N VAL A 61 1.44 -26.41 13.52
CA VAL A 61 0.64 -27.11 14.55
C VAL A 61 1.52 -27.39 15.78
N ASN A 62 1.16 -26.78 16.91
CA ASN A 62 1.85 -26.95 18.19
C ASN A 62 1.59 -28.32 18.82
N ALA A 63 2.40 -28.66 19.83
CA ALA A 63 2.27 -29.91 20.58
C ALA A 63 0.92 -30.08 21.30
N ASP A 64 0.25 -28.98 21.64
CA ASP A 64 -1.08 -28.95 22.25
C ASP A 64 -2.23 -28.99 21.21
N GLY A 65 -1.90 -29.05 19.92
CA GLY A 65 -2.86 -29.06 18.81
C GLY A 65 -3.33 -27.68 18.36
N THR A 66 -2.91 -26.60 19.02
CA THR A 66 -3.16 -25.23 18.53
C THR A 66 -2.33 -24.93 17.28
N ILE A 67 -2.68 -23.88 16.54
CA ILE A 67 -1.91 -23.39 15.39
C ILE A 67 -1.20 -22.11 15.80
N THR A 68 0.13 -22.07 15.65
CA THR A 68 0.91 -20.84 15.74
C THR A 68 0.48 -19.90 14.62
N ALA A 69 0.19 -18.65 14.99
CA ALA A 69 -0.22 -17.64 14.03
C ALA A 69 0.85 -17.45 12.94
N PRO A 70 0.46 -17.22 11.67
CA PRO A 70 1.43 -16.90 10.62
C PRO A 70 2.14 -15.58 10.95
N THR A 71 3.22 -15.27 10.25
CA THR A 71 3.93 -14.00 10.25
C THR A 71 4.10 -13.55 8.80
N TYR A 72 3.42 -12.47 8.45
CA TYR A 72 3.54 -11.82 7.14
C TYR A 72 4.25 -10.49 7.32
N THR A 73 5.37 -10.29 6.61
CA THR A 73 6.10 -9.02 6.63
C THR A 73 5.72 -8.16 5.42
N ILE A 74 5.06 -7.04 5.66
CA ILE A 74 4.59 -6.08 4.64
C ILE A 74 5.02 -4.68 5.07
N ALA A 75 5.62 -3.91 4.15
CA ALA A 75 6.06 -2.53 4.42
C ALA A 75 6.87 -2.38 5.74
N ASN A 76 7.74 -3.35 6.03
CA ASN A 76 8.56 -3.41 7.26
C ASN A 76 7.78 -3.58 8.59
N ALA A 77 6.50 -3.93 8.54
CA ALA A 77 5.70 -4.34 9.68
C ALA A 77 5.33 -5.83 9.59
N GLU A 78 5.08 -6.45 10.76
CA GLU A 78 4.68 -7.87 10.86
C GLU A 78 3.19 -7.97 11.20
N TYR A 79 2.52 -8.91 10.53
CA TYR A 79 1.09 -9.17 10.67
C TYR A 79 0.88 -10.66 10.94
N ASN A 80 0.04 -10.98 11.93
CA ASN A 80 -0.13 -12.36 12.39
C ASN A 80 -1.44 -13.02 11.92
N ASN A 81 -2.14 -12.38 11.01
CA ASN A 81 -3.34 -12.91 10.38
C ASN A 81 -3.50 -12.33 8.97
N VAL A 82 -4.31 -12.99 8.17
CA VAL A 82 -4.49 -12.66 6.75
C VAL A 82 -5.24 -11.34 6.57
N GLY A 83 -6.22 -11.03 7.42
CA GLY A 83 -7.02 -9.81 7.31
C GLY A 83 -6.16 -8.56 7.44
N ASP A 84 -5.45 -8.44 8.55
CA ASP A 84 -4.60 -7.27 8.80
C ASP A 84 -3.47 -7.15 7.78
N ALA A 85 -2.94 -8.28 7.28
CA ALA A 85 -1.95 -8.28 6.20
C ALA A 85 -2.53 -7.76 4.87
N LEU A 86 -3.76 -8.12 4.54
CA LEU A 86 -4.43 -7.61 3.34
C LEU A 86 -4.77 -6.12 3.47
N ASP A 87 -5.25 -5.69 4.64
CA ASP A 87 -5.50 -4.27 4.92
C ASP A 87 -4.20 -3.46 4.80
N ALA A 88 -3.09 -3.99 5.31
CA ALA A 88 -1.78 -3.36 5.15
C ALA A 88 -1.31 -3.25 3.70
N LEU A 89 -1.59 -4.25 2.86
CA LEU A 89 -1.32 -4.17 1.43
C LEU A 89 -2.18 -3.10 0.75
N ASP A 90 -3.45 -3.00 1.12
CA ASP A 90 -4.39 -2.00 0.61
C ASP A 90 -3.91 -0.58 0.95
N ASP A 91 -3.57 -0.33 2.22
CA ASP A 91 -3.12 0.99 2.71
C ASP A 91 -1.81 1.47 2.05
N ASN A 92 -0.91 0.54 1.70
CA ASN A 92 0.43 0.87 1.20
C ASN A 92 0.58 0.77 -0.33
N ALA A 93 -0.45 0.33 -1.05
CA ALA A 93 -0.40 0.14 -2.51
C ALA A 93 -0.75 1.41 -3.30
N LEU A 94 -0.24 1.49 -4.53
CA LEU A 94 -0.76 2.43 -5.53
C LEU A 94 -2.02 1.82 -6.16
N LEU A 95 -3.17 2.13 -5.57
CA LEU A 95 -4.45 1.56 -5.98
C LEU A 95 -5.14 2.41 -7.05
N TRP A 96 -5.97 1.74 -7.87
CA TRP A 96 -6.84 2.42 -8.81
C TRP A 96 -8.03 3.04 -8.09
N ASP A 97 -8.22 4.34 -8.29
CA ASP A 97 -9.37 5.10 -7.82
C ASP A 97 -10.25 5.46 -9.01
N GLU A 98 -11.37 4.76 -9.17
CA GLU A 98 -12.35 4.97 -10.24
C GLU A 98 -12.95 6.38 -10.23
N THR A 99 -12.99 7.03 -9.07
CA THR A 99 -13.59 8.36 -8.91
C THR A 99 -12.63 9.50 -9.22
N ALA A 100 -11.33 9.20 -9.28
CA ALA A 100 -10.30 10.16 -9.64
C ALA A 100 -10.43 10.63 -11.10
N ASN A 101 -9.70 11.70 -11.44
CA ASN A 101 -9.68 12.27 -12.79
C ASN A 101 -11.10 12.59 -13.34
N GLY A 102 -11.97 13.14 -12.49
CA GLY A 102 -13.35 13.47 -12.86
C GLY A 102 -14.21 12.24 -13.18
N GLY A 103 -13.91 11.08 -12.59
CA GLY A 103 -14.63 9.81 -12.81
C GLY A 103 -14.15 8.99 -14.00
N ALA A 104 -13.00 9.34 -14.60
CA ALA A 104 -12.35 8.52 -15.62
C ALA A 104 -11.37 7.49 -15.02
N GLY A 105 -11.16 7.56 -13.71
CA GLY A 105 -10.24 6.73 -12.95
C GLY A 105 -8.77 7.13 -13.09
N ALA A 106 -7.99 6.88 -12.04
CA ALA A 106 -6.54 7.04 -12.03
C ALA A 106 -5.90 6.23 -10.90
N TYR A 107 -4.61 5.94 -11.01
CA TYR A 107 -3.85 5.46 -9.84
C TYR A 107 -3.70 6.59 -8.81
N ASN A 108 -4.02 6.28 -7.55
CA ASN A 108 -3.95 7.22 -6.45
C ASN A 108 -2.66 7.01 -5.65
N ALA A 109 -1.81 8.04 -5.60
CA ALA A 109 -0.56 8.04 -4.84
C ALA A 109 -0.70 8.71 -3.46
N SER A 110 -1.92 8.92 -2.97
CA SER A 110 -2.14 9.47 -1.64
C SER A 110 -1.88 8.42 -0.56
N HIS A 111 -1.28 8.85 0.55
CA HIS A 111 -1.15 8.03 1.76
C HIS A 111 -1.81 8.81 2.91
N ASP A 112 -2.72 8.17 3.65
CA ASP A 112 -3.54 8.82 4.68
C ASP A 112 -4.30 10.07 4.16
N GLY A 113 -4.80 9.99 2.92
CA GLY A 113 -5.53 11.07 2.26
C GLY A 113 -4.68 12.28 1.87
N LYS A 114 -3.34 12.17 1.93
CA LYS A 114 -2.40 13.23 1.54
C LYS A 114 -1.63 12.83 0.32
N ALA A 115 -1.45 13.76 -0.63
CA ALA A 115 -0.57 13.53 -1.77
C ALA A 115 0.85 13.20 -1.30
N SER A 116 1.41 12.11 -1.81
CA SER A 116 2.75 11.63 -1.44
C SER A 116 3.73 11.76 -2.61
N ILE A 117 5.01 11.69 -2.28
CA ILE A 117 6.10 11.69 -3.28
C ILE A 117 6.24 10.28 -3.86
N ILE A 118 6.30 10.18 -5.18
CA ILE A 118 6.79 8.98 -5.88
C ILE A 118 8.28 9.19 -6.16
N THR A 119 9.13 8.41 -5.50
CA THR A 119 10.59 8.47 -5.64
C THR A 119 11.13 7.21 -6.32
N ASN A 120 12.44 7.17 -6.60
CA ASN A 120 13.10 6.12 -7.37
C ASN A 120 12.54 5.94 -8.79
N VAL A 121 11.97 7.00 -9.35
CA VAL A 121 11.52 7.07 -10.74
C VAL A 121 12.74 7.29 -11.62
N ALA A 122 13.06 6.31 -12.46
CA ALA A 122 14.12 6.44 -13.47
C ALA A 122 13.79 7.57 -14.47
N ASN A 123 14.79 8.04 -15.23
CA ASN A 123 14.52 9.04 -16.26
C ASN A 123 13.59 8.43 -17.34
N GLY A 124 12.46 9.07 -17.59
CA GLY A 124 11.57 8.69 -18.69
C GLY A 124 12.09 9.13 -20.05
N SER A 125 11.65 8.47 -21.12
CA SER A 125 11.91 8.96 -22.48
C SER A 125 11.24 10.32 -22.71
N ILE A 126 11.92 11.21 -23.45
CA ILE A 126 11.37 12.51 -23.86
C ILE A 126 11.19 12.47 -25.39
N SER A 127 10.00 12.07 -25.83
CA SER A 127 9.54 12.04 -27.23
C SER A 127 8.06 12.41 -27.31
N GLU A 128 7.54 12.69 -28.51
CA GLU A 128 6.13 13.10 -28.70
C GLU A 128 5.10 12.04 -28.30
N ASP A 129 5.51 10.78 -28.28
CA ASP A 129 4.70 9.59 -28.02
C ASP A 129 5.02 8.90 -26.68
N SER A 130 5.90 9.49 -25.87
CA SER A 130 6.30 8.90 -24.59
C SER A 130 5.15 8.87 -23.59
N THR A 131 4.97 7.73 -22.93
CA THR A 131 4.05 7.53 -21.80
C THR A 131 4.80 7.35 -20.48
N ASP A 132 6.10 7.61 -20.47
CA ASP A 132 6.93 7.46 -19.28
C ASP A 132 6.72 8.62 -18.31
N ALA A 133 6.75 8.33 -17.01
CA ALA A 133 6.86 9.38 -16.01
C ALA A 133 8.24 10.07 -16.13
N VAL A 134 8.26 11.40 -16.03
CA VAL A 134 9.50 12.18 -15.93
C VAL A 134 9.84 12.45 -14.46
N ASN A 135 11.13 12.50 -14.12
CA ASN A 135 11.56 12.81 -12.76
C ASN A 135 12.12 14.24 -12.63
N GLY A 136 12.42 14.64 -11.40
CA GLY A 136 12.91 15.98 -11.08
C GLY A 136 14.23 16.36 -11.77
N SER A 137 15.11 15.41 -12.07
CA SER A 137 16.39 15.71 -12.74
C SER A 137 16.18 16.19 -14.17
N GLN A 138 15.18 15.62 -14.86
CA GLN A 138 14.83 15.99 -16.23
C GLN A 138 14.17 17.38 -16.29
N LEU A 139 13.26 17.67 -15.36
CA LEU A 139 12.66 19.00 -15.23
C LEU A 139 13.72 20.05 -14.87
N ASN A 140 14.65 19.71 -13.98
CA ASN A 140 15.76 20.60 -13.62
C ASN A 140 16.67 20.92 -14.82
N ALA A 141 16.99 19.95 -15.67
CA ALA A 141 17.77 20.20 -16.89
C ALA A 141 17.08 21.23 -17.81
N THR A 142 15.76 21.12 -17.99
CA THR A 142 14.96 22.11 -18.73
C THR A 142 15.01 23.49 -18.07
N ASN A 143 14.84 23.57 -16.74
CA ASN A 143 14.88 24.85 -16.02
C ASN A 143 16.24 25.54 -16.16
N MET A 144 17.34 24.79 -16.07
CA MET A 144 18.68 25.34 -16.29
C MET A 144 18.86 25.88 -17.71
N MET A 145 18.31 25.23 -18.74
CA MET A 145 18.35 25.74 -20.11
C MET A 145 17.56 27.04 -20.29
N ILE A 146 16.47 27.24 -19.54
CA ILE A 146 15.66 28.46 -19.57
C ILE A 146 16.39 29.61 -18.88
N GLU A 147 16.98 29.38 -17.71
CA GLU A 147 17.75 30.40 -16.98
C GLU A 147 19.01 30.82 -17.74
N GLN A 148 19.62 29.90 -18.49
CA GLN A 148 20.80 30.15 -19.31
C GLN A 148 20.48 30.75 -20.69
N LYS A 149 19.22 30.70 -21.17
CA LYS A 149 18.80 31.59 -22.27
C LYS A 149 18.99 33.00 -21.72
N PRO A 150 20.02 33.74 -22.19
CA PRO A 150 20.33 35.03 -21.62
C PRO A 150 19.07 35.86 -21.69
N LYS A 151 18.88 36.76 -20.72
CA LYS A 151 18.21 38.03 -20.98
C LYS A 151 18.68 38.44 -22.38
N LEU A 152 17.84 38.29 -23.40
CA LEU A 152 17.99 39.01 -24.65
C LEU A 152 17.83 40.44 -24.19
N SER A 153 18.92 41.01 -23.69
CA SER A 153 19.00 42.40 -23.36
C SER A 153 18.62 43.05 -24.67
N ILE A 154 17.56 43.84 -24.64
CA ILE A 154 17.19 44.70 -25.76
C ILE A 154 18.42 45.53 -26.19
N SER A 155 19.46 45.68 -25.34
CA SER A 155 20.75 46.27 -25.72
C SER A 155 21.54 45.51 -26.80
N SER A 156 21.23 44.25 -27.11
CA SER A 156 21.84 43.53 -28.25
C SER A 156 21.08 43.72 -29.56
N LEU A 157 19.80 44.11 -29.47
CA LEU A 157 18.93 44.50 -30.59
C LEU A 157 19.03 46.00 -30.90
N VAL A 158 19.45 46.81 -29.92
CA VAL A 158 19.85 48.21 -30.09
C VAL A 158 21.36 48.25 -30.32
N THR A 159 21.80 48.01 -31.55
CA THR A 159 23.14 48.48 -31.95
C THR A 159 23.14 50.01 -31.80
N PRO A 160 24.17 50.66 -31.24
CA PRO A 160 24.25 52.11 -31.22
C PRO A 160 24.10 52.60 -32.65
N THR A 161 23.09 53.43 -32.88
CA THR A 161 22.86 54.19 -34.10
C THR A 161 24.20 54.81 -34.51
N GLN A 162 24.75 54.37 -35.64
CA GLN A 162 25.81 55.12 -36.31
C GLN A 162 25.36 56.59 -36.39
N PRO A 163 26.20 57.57 -36.01
CA PRO A 163 25.80 58.97 -36.05
C PRO A 163 25.40 59.31 -37.49
N ILE A 164 24.10 59.52 -37.71
CA ILE A 164 23.58 59.93 -39.00
C ILE A 164 24.22 61.29 -39.30
N SER A 165 25.09 61.33 -40.31
CA SER A 165 25.74 62.57 -40.74
C SER A 165 24.70 63.66 -41.01
N LYS A 166 24.99 64.90 -40.60
CA LYS A 166 24.12 66.08 -40.84
C LYS A 166 23.68 66.23 -42.31
N LYS A 167 24.40 65.61 -43.26
CA LYS A 167 24.06 65.58 -44.69
C LYS A 167 22.78 64.78 -44.97
N THR A 168 22.50 63.73 -44.20
CA THR A 168 21.29 62.88 -44.33
C THR A 168 20.05 63.55 -43.71
N VAL A 169 20.22 64.38 -42.67
CA VAL A 169 19.11 65.14 -42.06
C VAL A 169 18.51 66.16 -43.05
N ARG A 170 19.33 66.77 -43.92
CA ARG A 170 18.84 67.72 -44.95
C ARG A 170 17.96 67.07 -46.02
N VAL A 171 18.17 65.78 -46.32
CA VAL A 171 17.36 65.05 -47.32
C VAL A 171 15.95 64.80 -46.78
N LEU A 172 15.81 64.56 -45.48
CA LEU A 172 14.51 64.33 -44.86
C LEU A 172 13.70 65.63 -44.67
N THR A 173 14.36 66.77 -44.38
CA THR A 173 13.66 68.06 -44.26
C THR A 173 13.23 68.65 -45.61
N MET A 174 13.96 68.40 -46.72
CA MET A 174 13.51 68.85 -48.05
C MET A 174 12.34 68.03 -48.62
N CYS A 175 12.15 66.78 -48.20
CA CYS A 175 11.03 65.95 -48.65
C CYS A 175 9.67 66.36 -48.04
N VAL A 176 9.67 67.13 -46.94
CA VAL A 176 8.43 67.56 -46.25
C VAL A 176 7.92 68.93 -46.75
N LEU A 177 8.75 69.74 -47.44
CA LEU A 177 8.34 71.07 -47.91
C LEU A 177 7.81 71.13 -49.36
N THR A 178 7.79 70.03 -50.13
CA THR A 178 7.35 70.06 -51.54
C THR A 178 5.96 69.48 -51.79
N THR A 179 5.17 69.17 -50.77
CA THR A 179 3.79 68.72 -50.97
C THR A 179 2.82 69.83 -50.58
N THR A 180 2.23 70.43 -51.63
CA THR A 180 1.10 71.38 -51.69
C THR A 180 1.34 72.84 -51.26
N ALA A 181 1.70 73.64 -52.27
CA ALA A 181 1.03 74.91 -52.58
C ALA A 181 -0.36 74.64 -53.19
#